data_AF-A0A2E0SSX4-F1
#
_entry.id   AF-A0A2E0SSX4-F1
#
_cell.length_a   1.000
_cell.length_b   1.000
_cell.length_c   1.000
_cell.angle_alpha   90.00
_cell.angle_beta   90.00
_cell.angle_gamma   90.00
#
_symmetry.space_group_name_H-M   'P 1'
#
loop_
_entity.id
_entity.type
_entity.pdbx_description
1 polymer ?
#
loop_
_entity_poly.entity_id
_entity_poly.type
_entity_poly.pdbx_seq_one_letter_code
_entity_poly.pdbx_strand_id
1 'polypeptide(L)'
;MAQDAPDLPVVGAPITSELAELELQLSRELAPQPAEPVLWSKPAGTPVSDASHLAELMGRLSAQEFGFAIGGVSTGERWGQVFNVAERGEASTYIVEVHNGGSNDFAQRVFRGDRASDYPAAASGKRPLHDFELFTAAAAARLVWDWIHVGLPAGVLRTLRHLDAAQHRQYGLD
;
A
#
# COMPACT_ATOMS: atom_id res chain seq x y z
N MET A 1 33.05 41.69 16.71
CA MET A 1 31.63 41.49 16.40
C MET A 1 31.56 40.49 15.26
N ALA A 2 31.35 39.21 15.58
CA ALA A 2 31.19 38.15 14.57
C ALA A 2 29.69 37.92 14.38
N GLN A 3 29.24 37.90 13.13
CA GLN A 3 27.85 37.63 12.75
C GLN A 3 27.56 36.13 12.87
N ASP A 4 26.48 35.80 13.57
CA ASP A 4 25.87 34.46 13.57
C ASP A 4 25.42 34.10 12.14
N ALA A 5 25.92 32.97 11.63
CA ALA A 5 25.37 32.34 10.45
C ALA A 5 24.10 31.55 10.83
N PRO A 6 23.02 31.59 10.03
CA PRO A 6 21.85 30.78 10.32
C PRO A 6 22.13 29.31 10.00
N ASP A 7 21.82 28.43 10.95
CA ASP A 7 21.83 26.98 10.77
C ASP A 7 20.91 26.59 9.60
N LEU A 8 21.49 25.94 8.59
CA LEU A 8 20.73 25.29 7.53
C LEU A 8 20.09 24.01 8.08
N PRO A 9 18.83 23.69 7.73
CA PRO A 9 18.24 22.41 8.10
C PRO A 9 18.99 21.28 7.38
N VAL A 10 19.56 20.36 8.17
CA VAL A 10 20.18 19.14 7.68
C VAL A 10 19.07 18.23 7.11
N VAL A 11 18.91 18.26 5.79
CA VAL A 11 18.08 17.29 5.06
C VAL A 11 18.86 15.99 4.94
N GLY A 12 18.38 14.94 5.60
CA GLY A 12 18.93 13.60 5.46
C GLY A 12 18.82 12.77 6.74
N ALA A 13 17.60 12.47 7.19
CA ALA A 13 17.44 11.26 7.99
C ALA A 13 17.75 10.08 7.06
N PRO A 14 18.75 9.25 7.35
CA PRO A 14 19.12 8.17 6.46
C PRO A 14 17.99 7.12 6.47
N ILE A 15 17.55 6.74 5.28
CA ILE A 15 16.57 5.69 4.97
C ILE A 15 16.87 4.37 5.73
N THR A 16 18.10 4.18 6.19
CA THR A 16 18.56 3.04 7.02
C THR A 16 17.93 2.99 8.41
N SER A 17 17.51 4.12 9.00
CA SER A 17 16.89 4.14 10.34
C SER A 17 15.47 3.61 10.31
N GLU A 18 14.69 4.01 9.30
CA GLU A 18 13.31 3.55 9.11
C GLU A 18 13.28 2.06 8.72
N LEU A 19 14.23 1.60 7.90
CA LEU A 19 14.40 0.18 7.57
C LEU A 19 14.75 -0.65 8.81
N ALA A 20 15.68 -0.17 9.66
CA ALA A 20 16.07 -0.89 10.87
C ALA A 20 14.96 -0.92 11.94
N GLU A 21 14.21 0.18 12.09
CA GLU A 21 13.04 0.23 12.97
C GLU A 21 11.92 -0.69 12.46
N LEU A 22 11.72 -0.74 11.14
CA LEU A 22 10.77 -1.63 10.51
C LEU A 22 11.19 -3.10 10.64
N GLU A 23 12.46 -3.45 10.45
CA GLU A 23 13.00 -4.81 10.69
C GLU A 23 12.83 -5.22 12.17
N LEU A 24 13.06 -4.30 13.10
CA LEU A 24 12.88 -4.54 14.53
C LEU A 24 11.39 -4.67 14.90
N GLN A 25 10.50 -3.93 14.23
CA GLN A 25 9.06 -4.04 14.44
C GLN A 25 8.50 -5.33 13.82
N LEU A 26 8.91 -5.69 12.61
CA LEU A 26 8.52 -6.92 11.92
C LEU A 26 9.03 -8.18 12.64
N SER A 27 10.22 -8.14 13.24
CA SER A 27 10.73 -9.26 14.06
C SER A 27 9.97 -9.46 15.37
N ARG A 28 9.25 -8.43 15.86
CA ARG A 28 8.41 -8.49 17.06
C ARG A 28 6.97 -8.91 16.73
N GLU A 29 6.47 -8.56 15.55
CA GLU A 29 5.17 -8.95 15.03
C GLU A 29 5.29 -10.30 14.29
N LEU A 30 5.48 -11.39 15.04
CA LEU A 30 5.31 -12.76 14.52
C LEU A 30 3.84 -12.98 14.15
N ALA A 31 3.41 -12.46 13.00
CA ALA A 31 2.19 -12.91 12.35
C ALA A 31 2.36 -14.39 11.94
N PRO A 32 1.28 -15.20 11.98
CA PRO A 32 1.34 -16.58 11.54
C PRO A 32 1.86 -16.64 10.10
N GLN A 33 2.87 -17.47 9.85
CA GLN A 33 3.35 -17.73 8.50
C GLN A 33 2.19 -18.31 7.68
N PRO A 34 1.86 -17.74 6.51
CA PRO A 34 0.86 -18.32 5.63
C PRO A 34 1.29 -19.72 5.21
N ALA A 35 0.33 -20.64 5.09
CA ALA A 35 0.58 -22.04 4.75
C ALA A 35 1.13 -22.22 3.32
N GLU A 36 1.02 -21.19 2.47
CA GLU A 36 1.43 -21.23 1.07
C GLU A 36 2.03 -19.89 0.57
N PRO A 37 2.89 -19.94 -0.47
CA PRO A 37 3.58 -18.77 -1.01
C PRO A 37 2.69 -17.74 -1.73
N VAL A 38 2.92 -16.45 -1.44
CA VAL A 38 2.34 -15.25 -2.08
C VAL A 38 3.03 -14.87 -3.41
N LEU A 39 2.38 -14.34 -4.46
CA LEU A 39 2.91 -14.20 -5.84
C LEU A 39 2.87 -12.76 -6.41
N TRP A 40 3.93 -12.32 -7.10
CA TRP A 40 4.00 -11.09 -7.94
C TRP A 40 3.90 -11.32 -9.46
N SER A 41 3.71 -10.26 -10.25
CA SER A 41 4.10 -10.22 -11.67
C SER A 41 4.64 -8.81 -11.98
N LYS A 42 5.83 -8.54 -12.56
CA LYS A 42 6.95 -9.33 -13.12
C LYS A 42 8.29 -8.99 -12.40
N PRO A 43 9.31 -9.88 -12.42
CA PRO A 43 9.23 -11.21 -13.01
C PRO A 43 8.26 -12.06 -12.19
N ALA A 44 7.45 -12.85 -12.88
CA ALA A 44 6.28 -13.50 -12.32
C ALA A 44 6.63 -14.44 -11.15
N GLY A 45 5.74 -14.49 -10.15
CA GLY A 45 5.59 -15.57 -9.20
C GLY A 45 6.34 -15.45 -7.88
N THR A 46 6.84 -14.28 -7.46
CA THR A 46 7.60 -14.19 -6.20
C THR A 46 6.72 -14.15 -4.94
N PRO A 47 7.05 -15.00 -3.96
CA PRO A 47 6.86 -14.88 -2.53
C PRO A 47 6.47 -13.52 -1.94
N VAL A 48 5.41 -13.35 -1.16
CA VAL A 48 5.41 -12.51 0.06
C VAL A 48 4.87 -13.27 1.26
N SER A 49 5.53 -14.39 1.56
CA SER A 49 5.17 -15.29 2.66
C SER A 49 5.79 -14.87 4.01
N ASP A 50 6.73 -13.93 4.00
CA ASP A 50 7.56 -13.59 5.15
C ASP A 50 8.14 -12.17 5.04
N ALA A 51 8.72 -11.70 6.15
CA ALA A 51 9.26 -10.36 6.27
C ALA A 51 10.42 -10.06 5.28
N SER A 52 11.17 -11.07 4.85
CA SER A 52 12.27 -10.88 3.89
C SER A 52 11.72 -10.45 2.52
N HIS A 53 10.63 -11.09 2.08
CA HIS A 53 9.94 -10.69 0.86
C HIS A 53 9.32 -9.30 0.95
N LEU A 54 8.79 -8.91 2.12
CA LEU A 54 8.30 -7.55 2.34
C LEU A 54 9.43 -6.52 2.18
N ALA A 55 10.60 -6.77 2.79
CA ALA A 55 11.76 -5.90 2.66
C ALA A 55 12.24 -5.77 1.20
N GLU A 56 12.26 -6.88 0.46
CA GLU A 56 12.59 -6.86 -0.98
C GLU A 56 11.60 -5.99 -1.76
N LEU A 57 10.29 -6.17 -1.54
CA LEU A 57 9.26 -5.39 -2.19
C LEU A 57 9.44 -3.88 -1.93
N MET A 58 9.67 -3.50 -0.68
CA MET A 58 9.90 -2.12 -0.30
C MET A 58 11.10 -1.52 -1.04
N GLY A 59 12.20 -2.26 -1.12
CA GLY A 59 13.40 -1.84 -1.84
C GLY A 59 13.12 -1.59 -3.32
N ARG A 60 12.45 -2.55 -3.99
CA ARG A 60 12.18 -2.48 -5.43
C ARG A 60 11.16 -1.40 -5.81
N LEU A 61 10.11 -1.21 -4.99
CA LEU A 61 9.16 -0.09 -5.18
C LEU A 61 9.86 1.26 -4.96
N SER A 62 10.74 1.35 -3.97
CA SER A 62 11.50 2.59 -3.72
C SER A 62 12.42 2.91 -4.89
N ALA A 63 13.02 1.90 -5.51
CA ALA A 63 13.86 2.02 -6.71
C ALA A 63 13.08 2.24 -8.01
N GLN A 64 11.73 2.29 -7.97
CA GLN A 64 10.86 2.41 -9.15
C GLN A 64 11.10 1.32 -10.21
N GLU A 65 11.52 0.13 -9.77
CA GLU A 65 11.68 -1.00 -10.68
C GLU A 65 10.34 -1.42 -11.29
N PHE A 66 9.23 -1.00 -10.67
CA PHE A 66 7.88 -1.37 -11.04
C PHE A 66 6.96 -0.16 -11.25
N GLY A 67 6.27 -0.15 -12.40
CA GLY A 67 5.08 0.67 -12.62
C GLY A 67 3.82 0.04 -12.01
N PHE A 68 3.81 -1.29 -11.85
CA PHE A 68 2.71 -2.07 -11.31
C PHE A 68 3.25 -3.34 -10.67
N ALA A 69 2.65 -3.75 -9.55
CA ALA A 69 3.11 -4.90 -8.80
C ALA A 69 1.90 -5.51 -8.02
N ILE A 70 1.78 -6.84 -7.93
CA ILE A 70 0.72 -7.58 -7.21
C ILE A 70 1.30 -8.43 -6.08
N GLY A 71 0.72 -8.48 -4.89
CA GLY A 71 1.05 -9.51 -3.89
C GLY A 71 -0.21 -10.25 -3.43
N GLY A 72 -0.23 -11.59 -3.49
CA GLY A 72 -1.29 -12.41 -2.87
C GLY A 72 -0.92 -13.89 -2.74
N VAL A 73 -1.48 -14.65 -1.78
CA VAL A 73 -1.22 -16.11 -1.61
C VAL A 73 -1.71 -16.92 -2.84
N SER A 74 -1.13 -18.10 -3.08
CA SER A 74 -1.46 -18.98 -4.21
C SER A 74 -2.90 -19.52 -4.23
N THR A 75 -3.58 -19.56 -3.09
CA THR A 75 -4.95 -20.07 -2.94
C THR A 75 -5.92 -18.92 -2.73
N GLY A 76 -6.82 -18.65 -3.69
CA GLY A 76 -8.10 -17.90 -3.62
C GLY A 76 -8.45 -16.97 -2.43
N GLU A 77 -7.47 -16.35 -1.79
CA GLU A 77 -7.56 -15.59 -0.55
C GLU A 77 -7.15 -14.13 -0.84
N ARG A 78 -7.04 -13.35 0.22
CA ARG A 78 -6.73 -11.92 0.14
C ARG A 78 -5.45 -11.67 -0.65
N TRP A 79 -5.53 -10.69 -1.55
CA TRP A 79 -4.39 -10.19 -2.30
C TRP A 79 -4.50 -8.68 -2.50
N GLY A 80 -3.44 -8.05 -2.97
CA GLY A 80 -3.40 -6.63 -3.25
C GLY A 80 -2.47 -6.31 -4.40
N GLN A 81 -2.56 -5.09 -4.90
CA GLN A 81 -1.76 -4.60 -5.99
C GLN A 81 -1.45 -3.11 -5.80
N VAL A 82 -0.32 -2.69 -6.34
CA VAL A 82 0.17 -1.32 -6.25
C VAL A 82 0.48 -0.78 -7.64
N PHE A 83 0.16 0.49 -7.86
CA PHE A 83 0.37 1.19 -9.13
C PHE A 83 1.20 2.44 -8.87
N ASN A 84 2.35 2.56 -9.53
CA ASN A 84 3.12 3.80 -9.50
C ASN A 84 2.40 4.84 -10.36
N VAL A 85 2.14 6.01 -9.78
CA VAL A 85 1.52 7.16 -10.46
C VAL A 85 2.43 8.37 -10.50
N ALA A 86 3.65 8.27 -9.98
CA ALA A 86 4.65 9.31 -10.10
C ALA A 86 5.14 9.43 -11.55
N GLU A 87 5.44 10.65 -11.97
CA GLU A 87 6.09 10.89 -13.26
C GLU A 87 7.59 10.55 -13.20
N ARG A 88 8.21 10.44 -14.38
CA ARG A 88 9.63 10.08 -14.47
C ARG A 88 10.50 11.16 -13.81
N GLY A 89 11.24 10.76 -12.78
CA GLY A 89 12.13 11.66 -12.03
C GLY A 89 11.51 12.23 -10.76
N GLU A 90 10.25 11.91 -10.47
CA GLU A 90 9.60 12.22 -9.20
C GLU A 90 9.82 11.10 -8.18
N ALA A 91 9.54 11.39 -6.91
CA ALA A 91 9.52 10.37 -5.87
C ALA A 91 8.39 9.37 -6.11
N SER A 92 8.69 8.08 -5.91
CA SER A 92 7.74 6.99 -6.17
C SER A 92 6.47 7.15 -5.34
N THR A 93 5.33 7.24 -6.01
CA THR A 93 4.03 7.46 -5.38
C THR A 93 3.08 6.39 -5.87
N TYR A 94 2.47 5.68 -4.92
CA TYR A 94 1.71 4.49 -5.20
C TYR A 94 0.25 4.63 -4.79
N ILE A 95 -0.60 4.09 -5.64
CA ILE A 95 -1.95 3.70 -5.29
C ILE A 95 -1.91 2.24 -4.83
N VAL A 96 -2.73 1.89 -3.84
CA VAL A 96 -2.93 0.50 -3.41
C VAL A 96 -4.37 0.08 -3.65
N GLU A 97 -4.55 -1.10 -4.21
CA GLU A 97 -5.84 -1.79 -4.30
C GLU A 97 -5.74 -3.15 -3.65
N VAL A 98 -6.83 -3.58 -3.02
CA VAL A 98 -6.91 -4.83 -2.29
C VAL A 98 -8.15 -5.62 -2.69
N HIS A 99 -8.05 -6.92 -2.49
CA HIS A 99 -8.92 -7.94 -3.04
C HIS A 99 -9.19 -9.02 -2.00
N ASN A 100 -10.42 -9.50 -1.90
CA ASN A 100 -10.81 -10.53 -0.95
C ASN A 100 -10.58 -11.96 -1.47
N GLY A 101 -10.29 -12.14 -2.77
CA GLY A 101 -9.96 -13.44 -3.37
C GLY A 101 -11.15 -14.33 -3.75
N GLY A 102 -12.38 -13.96 -3.39
CA GLY A 102 -13.60 -14.73 -3.68
C GLY A 102 -14.12 -14.61 -5.12
N SER A 103 -15.18 -15.38 -5.44
CA SER A 103 -15.79 -15.40 -6.78
C SER A 103 -16.48 -14.09 -7.20
N ASN A 104 -16.78 -13.21 -6.25
CA ASN A 104 -17.34 -11.87 -6.47
C ASN A 104 -16.36 -10.78 -5.99
N ASP A 105 -15.09 -10.94 -6.31
CA ASP A 105 -14.04 -10.05 -5.88
C ASP A 105 -13.82 -8.88 -6.86
N PHE A 106 -13.73 -7.67 -6.30
CA PHE A 106 -13.51 -6.43 -7.04
C PHE A 106 -12.37 -5.67 -6.39
N ALA A 107 -11.58 -4.98 -7.22
CA ALA A 107 -10.49 -4.14 -6.73
C ALA A 107 -11.05 -3.02 -5.84
N GLN A 108 -10.64 -3.04 -4.57
CA GLN A 108 -11.03 -2.04 -3.58
C GLN A 108 -9.86 -1.07 -3.37
N ARG A 109 -10.09 0.20 -3.65
CA ARG A 109 -9.11 1.27 -3.47
C ARG A 109 -8.84 1.52 -2.00
N VAL A 110 -7.58 1.50 -1.59
CA VAL A 110 -7.17 1.82 -0.22
C VAL A 110 -6.97 3.33 -0.06
N PHE A 111 -7.37 3.86 1.09
CA PHE A 111 -7.21 5.27 1.43
C PHE A 111 -7.09 5.49 2.95
N ARG A 112 -6.51 6.62 3.35
CA ARG A 112 -6.45 7.08 4.75
C ARG A 112 -7.79 7.73 5.13
N GLY A 113 -8.42 7.25 6.20
CA GLY A 113 -9.71 7.76 6.66
C GLY A 113 -10.24 7.01 7.88
N ASP A 114 -11.22 7.59 8.55
CA ASP A 114 -11.87 7.02 9.74
C ASP A 114 -13.22 6.38 9.41
N ARG A 115 -13.88 6.84 8.33
CA ARG A 115 -15.18 6.34 7.87
C ARG A 115 -15.20 6.18 6.36
N ALA A 116 -16.03 5.25 5.86
CA ALA A 116 -16.22 5.05 4.42
C ALA A 116 -16.65 6.35 3.69
N SER A 117 -17.44 7.19 4.37
CA SER A 117 -17.88 8.50 3.89
C SER A 117 -16.78 9.55 3.69
N ASP A 118 -15.58 9.32 4.25
CA ASP A 118 -14.45 10.24 4.07
C ASP A 118 -13.91 10.15 2.64
N TYR A 119 -14.19 9.05 1.94
CA TYR A 119 -13.96 8.96 0.52
C TYR A 119 -15.07 9.72 -0.24
N PRO A 120 -14.75 10.67 -1.12
CA PRO A 120 -15.76 11.45 -1.82
C PRO A 120 -16.74 10.55 -2.61
N ALA A 121 -17.96 11.03 -2.83
CA ALA A 121 -18.88 10.34 -3.73
C ALA A 121 -18.28 10.21 -5.15
N ALA A 122 -18.70 9.18 -5.89
CA ALA A 122 -18.30 9.01 -7.28
C ALA A 122 -18.62 10.26 -8.11
N ALA A 123 -17.62 10.82 -8.77
CA ALA A 123 -17.79 11.94 -9.67
C ALA A 123 -18.32 11.45 -11.03
N SER A 124 -19.15 12.26 -11.71
CA SER A 124 -19.47 12.04 -13.12
C SER A 124 -18.25 12.33 -13.98
N GLY A 125 -17.58 11.31 -14.50
CA GLY A 125 -16.44 11.45 -15.42
C GLY A 125 -15.08 11.08 -14.81
N LYS A 126 -13.99 11.70 -15.31
CA LYS A 126 -12.61 11.38 -14.87
C LYS A 126 -12.42 11.80 -13.41
N ARG A 127 -12.08 10.83 -12.57
CA ARG A 127 -11.87 11.05 -11.14
C ARG A 127 -10.40 11.42 -10.85
N PRO A 128 -10.12 12.59 -10.23
CA PRO A 128 -8.76 12.94 -9.84
C PRO A 128 -8.22 12.00 -8.77
N LEU A 129 -6.90 11.93 -8.66
CA LEU A 129 -6.24 11.28 -7.52
C LEU A 129 -6.23 12.25 -6.34
N HIS A 130 -6.37 11.71 -5.13
CA HIS A 130 -6.34 12.50 -3.90
C HIS A 130 -5.19 12.06 -3.00
N ASP A 131 -4.54 12.98 -2.29
CA ASP A 131 -3.37 12.66 -1.46
C ASP A 131 -3.63 11.56 -0.42
N PHE A 132 -4.86 11.46 0.09
CA PHE A 132 -5.25 10.43 1.05
C PHE A 132 -5.24 9.00 0.47
N GLU A 133 -5.23 8.84 -0.85
CA GLU A 133 -5.14 7.54 -1.54
C GLU A 133 -3.76 7.29 -2.17
N LEU A 134 -2.79 8.18 -1.89
CA LEU A 134 -1.41 8.11 -2.35
C LEU A 134 -0.45 7.72 -1.22
N PHE A 135 0.40 6.75 -1.48
CA PHE A 135 1.29 6.13 -0.50
C PHE A 135 2.73 6.12 -1.00
N THR A 136 3.67 6.17 -0.06
CA THR A 136 5.09 5.90 -0.36
C THR A 136 5.27 4.42 -0.70
N ALA A 137 6.40 4.07 -1.31
CA ALA A 137 6.76 2.68 -1.59
C ALA A 137 6.67 1.77 -0.33
N ALA A 138 7.24 2.22 0.79
CA ALA A 138 7.21 1.49 2.05
C ALA A 138 5.78 1.29 2.58
N ALA A 139 4.98 2.36 2.60
CA ALA A 139 3.60 2.27 3.05
C ALA A 139 2.76 1.37 2.14
N ALA A 140 2.93 1.46 0.83
CA ALA A 140 2.19 0.64 -0.13
C ALA A 140 2.50 -0.86 0.03
N ALA A 141 3.78 -1.22 0.16
CA ALA A 141 4.21 -2.57 0.46
C ALA A 141 3.61 -3.10 1.76
N ARG A 142 3.66 -2.29 2.82
CA ARG A 142 3.14 -2.67 4.14
C ARG A 142 1.62 -2.86 4.12
N LEU A 143 0.87 -2.02 3.41
CA LEU A 143 -0.58 -2.16 3.29
C LEU A 143 -1.01 -3.45 2.60
N VAL A 144 -0.29 -3.86 1.55
CA VAL A 144 -0.54 -5.16 0.90
C VAL A 144 -0.21 -6.30 1.87
N TRP A 145 0.92 -6.22 2.58
CA TRP A 145 1.29 -7.21 3.59
C TRP A 145 0.23 -7.36 4.69
N ASP A 146 -0.16 -6.24 5.31
CA ASP A 146 -1.13 -6.23 6.40
C ASP A 146 -2.47 -6.78 5.91
N TRP A 147 -2.92 -6.40 4.71
CA TRP A 147 -4.16 -6.90 4.12
C TRP A 147 -4.17 -8.42 3.98
N ILE A 148 -3.09 -9.01 3.44
CA ILE A 148 -2.95 -10.45 3.23
C ILE A 148 -3.01 -11.20 4.56
N HIS A 149 -2.30 -10.73 5.59
CA HIS A 149 -2.08 -11.52 6.81
C HIS A 149 -3.06 -11.24 7.94
N VAL A 150 -3.59 -10.01 8.06
CA VAL A 150 -4.38 -9.58 9.21
C VAL A 150 -5.64 -8.81 8.77
N GLY A 151 -5.47 -7.83 7.88
CA GLY A 151 -6.45 -6.84 7.49
C GLY A 151 -5.80 -5.46 7.40
N LEU A 152 -6.55 -4.46 6.94
CA LEU A 152 -6.03 -3.08 6.89
C LEU A 152 -5.85 -2.52 8.32
N PRO A 153 -4.78 -1.73 8.57
CA PRO A 153 -4.56 -1.10 9.87
C PRO A 153 -5.61 -0.02 10.17
N ALA A 154 -5.73 0.36 11.44
CA ALA A 154 -6.62 1.45 11.86
C ALA A 154 -6.26 2.77 11.13
N GLY A 155 -7.28 3.57 10.79
CA GLY A 155 -7.12 4.80 10.01
C GLY A 155 -6.87 4.56 8.51
N VAL A 156 -6.94 3.30 8.06
CA VAL A 156 -6.87 2.93 6.64
C VAL A 156 -8.08 2.10 6.27
N LEU A 157 -8.78 2.56 5.23
CA LEU A 157 -10.02 1.97 4.75
C LEU A 157 -9.87 1.57 3.29
N ARG A 158 -10.88 0.87 2.78
CA ARG A 158 -10.99 0.50 1.37
C ARG A 158 -12.37 0.78 0.82
N THR A 159 -12.46 1.07 -0.48
CA THR A 159 -13.73 1.41 -1.13
C THR A 159 -13.76 0.96 -2.58
N LEU A 160 -14.96 0.74 -3.11
CA LEU A 160 -15.15 0.64 -4.55
C LEU A 160 -15.26 2.06 -5.13
N ARG A 161 -14.12 2.57 -5.62
CA ARG A 161 -13.91 3.95 -6.09
C ARG A 161 -14.93 4.46 -7.12
N HIS A 162 -15.59 3.56 -7.84
CA HIS A 162 -16.54 3.90 -8.92
C HIS A 162 -17.99 3.78 -8.52
N LEU A 163 -18.27 3.34 -7.30
CA LEU A 163 -19.63 3.21 -6.81
C LEU A 163 -20.06 4.44 -6.02
N ASP A 164 -21.32 4.81 -6.16
CA ASP A 164 -21.97 5.81 -5.32
C ASP A 164 -22.43 5.21 -3.97
N ALA A 165 -22.93 6.07 -3.08
CA ALA A 165 -23.39 5.66 -1.75
C ALA A 165 -24.65 4.77 -1.76
N ALA A 166 -25.44 4.76 -2.84
CA ALA A 166 -26.54 3.81 -2.97
C ALA A 166 -26.01 2.42 -3.35
N GLN A 167 -25.01 2.38 -4.22
CA GLN A 167 -24.33 1.16 -4.66
C GLN A 167 -23.47 0.56 -3.54
N HIS A 168 -22.77 1.35 -2.72
CA HIS A 168 -22.03 0.85 -1.55
C HIS A 168 -22.93 0.08 -0.57
N ARG A 169 -24.11 0.64 -0.25
CA ARG A 169 -25.14 -0.02 0.58
C ARG A 169 -25.64 -1.33 -0.02
N GLN A 170 -25.82 -1.37 -1.34
CA GLN A 170 -26.26 -2.57 -2.04
C GLN A 170 -25.24 -3.73 -1.92
N TYR A 171 -23.96 -3.42 -1.82
CA TYR A 171 -22.88 -4.41 -1.68
C TYR A 171 -22.39 -4.61 -0.23
N GLY A 172 -23.02 -3.97 0.76
CA GLY A 172 -22.66 -4.11 2.17
C GLY A 172 -21.26 -3.57 2.50
N LEU A 173 -20.89 -2.44 1.87
CA LEU A 173 -19.57 -1.80 2.01
C LEU A 173 -19.58 -0.59 2.96
N ASP A 174 -20.68 -0.38 3.69
CA ASP A 174 -20.87 0.66 4.71
C ASP A 174 -20.45 0.19 6.11
#